data_AF-A0A4V2AIQ1-F1
#
_entry.id   AF-A0A4V2AIQ1-F1
#
_cell.length_a   1.000
_cell.length_b   1.000
_cell.length_c   1.000
_cell.angle_alpha   90.00
_cell.angle_beta   90.00
_cell.angle_gamma   90.00
#
_symmetry.space_group_name_H-M   'P 1'
#
loop_
_entity.id
_entity.type
_entity.pdbx_description
1 polymer ?
#
loop_
_entity_poly.entity_id
_entity_poly.type
_entity_poly.pdbx_seq_one_letter_code
_entity_poly.pdbx_strand_id
1 'polypeptide(L)'
;MTADPLGAYRAFVASESGRSGDDGYLFDTPRCRFALEPADELVLAPGAIPKRGAAESFIQLPEGAALPISGIPFERLRAALAKLPGSYSALTLELGPLTASFVEQTFSRVLFAPHAIAELEVEQPSLELVRFPGSPYEVVRSYWRNSIGVRRELEARALPQGVPELRALLLELHELMLLGAPDARSRSSFYLPASLLGRKRPEPGTFYEVPTGLERRGDETIVTSGARVSVPLLGGALYWQLLAESVNDHGALAPARALSVGGLELGQVVTARSEEESASRPWFLPPRPLTDAHFGALLAAWEQAHAAQRAQEPEAAVRALARFHHRFVRFHPLPSANQSLSMSFVNVVLRRVFGVGMPHLLLDQLALRFDPRAYESLFARAVRAWVAPWPAASSRLRRLMHLRQELDRFVSQIAASPSLVEARALLATERSGAELSLLGGDS
;
A
#
# COMPACT_ATOMS: atom_id res chain seq x y z
N MET A 1 -5.57 -16.44 -32.13
CA MET A 1 -5.76 -14.97 -32.10
C MET A 1 -5.47 -14.51 -30.68
N THR A 2 -4.34 -13.84 -30.44
CA THR A 2 -4.04 -13.26 -29.13
C THR A 2 -4.97 -12.08 -28.91
N ALA A 3 -5.88 -12.16 -27.95
CA ALA A 3 -6.76 -11.04 -27.58
C ALA A 3 -5.91 -9.80 -27.25
N ASP A 4 -6.35 -8.63 -27.70
CA ASP A 4 -5.78 -7.31 -27.35
C ASP A 4 -5.80 -7.14 -25.82
N PRO A 5 -4.65 -7.22 -25.13
CA PRO A 5 -4.59 -7.17 -23.67
C PRO A 5 -5.09 -5.83 -23.12
N LEU A 6 -4.86 -4.75 -23.86
CA LEU A 6 -5.28 -3.42 -23.46
C LEU A 6 -6.80 -3.27 -23.59
N GLY A 7 -7.38 -3.79 -24.68
CA GLY A 7 -8.83 -3.88 -24.85
C GLY A 7 -9.50 -4.67 -23.72
N ALA A 8 -8.93 -5.82 -23.35
CA ALA A 8 -9.42 -6.64 -22.24
C ALA A 8 -9.32 -5.92 -20.88
N TYR A 9 -8.21 -5.23 -20.62
CA TYR A 9 -8.03 -4.45 -19.39
C TYR A 9 -9.01 -3.27 -19.29
N ARG A 10 -9.22 -2.54 -20.39
CA ARG A 10 -10.20 -1.44 -20.45
C ARG A 10 -11.62 -1.95 -20.16
N ALA A 11 -11.99 -3.10 -20.73
CA ALA A 11 -13.28 -3.74 -20.46
C ALA A 11 -13.42 -4.13 -18.98
N PHE A 12 -12.36 -4.69 -18.39
CA PHE A 12 -12.29 -5.01 -16.96
C PHE A 12 -12.46 -3.77 -16.07
N VAL A 13 -11.72 -2.69 -16.35
CA VAL A 13 -11.84 -1.43 -15.58
C VAL A 13 -13.25 -0.86 -15.68
N ALA A 14 -13.87 -0.90 -16.87
CA ALA A 14 -15.24 -0.45 -17.06
C ALA A 14 -16.25 -1.28 -16.25
N SER A 15 -16.10 -2.61 -16.21
CA SER A 15 -17.01 -3.47 -15.43
C SER A 15 -16.87 -3.28 -13.92
N GLU A 16 -15.65 -3.03 -13.42
CA GLU A 16 -15.39 -2.89 -11.99
C GLU A 16 -15.73 -1.48 -11.47
N SER A 17 -15.62 -0.45 -12.30
CA SER A 17 -15.97 0.93 -11.93
C SER A 17 -17.46 1.09 -11.58
N GLY A 18 -18.33 0.24 -12.12
CA GLY A 18 -19.77 0.20 -11.79
C GLY A 18 -20.09 -0.51 -10.46
N ARG A 19 -19.13 -1.26 -9.89
CA ARG A 19 -19.30 -2.03 -8.65
C ARG A 19 -18.71 -1.33 -7.43
N SER A 20 -17.77 -0.41 -7.62
CA SER A 20 -17.06 0.26 -6.53
C SER A 20 -17.90 1.39 -5.91
N GLY A 21 -18.99 1.04 -5.23
CA GLY A 21 -19.60 1.90 -4.22
C GLY A 21 -18.66 2.01 -3.03
N ASP A 22 -18.15 3.21 -2.77
CA ASP A 22 -17.40 3.59 -1.57
C ASP A 22 -16.28 2.61 -1.14
N ASP A 23 -15.53 2.11 -2.11
CA ASP A 23 -14.19 1.60 -1.86
C ASP A 23 -13.31 2.79 -1.47
N GLY A 24 -13.43 3.17 -0.18
CA GLY A 24 -12.52 4.09 0.48
C GLY A 24 -11.08 3.74 0.15
N TYR A 25 -10.19 4.70 0.35
CA TYR A 25 -8.79 4.53 0.01
C TYR A 25 -8.31 3.19 0.61
N LEU A 26 -7.61 2.38 -0.21
CA LEU A 26 -7.09 1.08 0.25
C LEU A 26 -6.49 1.31 1.64
N PHE A 27 -6.90 0.49 2.61
CA PHE A 27 -6.43 0.47 4.01
C PHE A 27 -7.23 1.29 5.05
N ASP A 28 -8.33 1.98 4.71
CA ASP A 28 -9.12 2.70 5.72
C ASP A 28 -9.94 1.75 6.63
N THR A 29 -10.38 0.60 6.09
CA THR A 29 -11.15 -0.41 6.84
C THR A 29 -10.56 -1.81 6.65
N PRO A 30 -10.25 -2.54 7.75
CA PRO A 30 -9.90 -3.97 7.68
C PRO A 30 -11.05 -4.77 7.06
N ARG A 31 -10.83 -5.32 5.87
CA ARG A 31 -11.79 -6.21 5.19
C ARG A 31 -11.05 -7.12 4.20
N CYS A 32 -11.66 -8.28 3.91
CA CYS A 32 -11.15 -9.17 2.89
C CYS A 32 -11.14 -8.50 1.51
N ARG A 33 -10.03 -8.59 0.81
CA ARG A 33 -9.86 -8.21 -0.59
C ARG A 33 -9.24 -9.32 -1.42
N PHE A 34 -8.71 -10.33 -0.76
CA PHE A 34 -8.20 -11.52 -1.40
C PHE A 34 -9.35 -12.29 -2.07
N ALA A 35 -9.18 -12.59 -3.35
CA ALA A 35 -10.16 -13.36 -4.11
C ALA A 35 -9.81 -14.85 -4.07
N LEU A 36 -10.80 -15.68 -3.76
CA LEU A 36 -10.67 -17.12 -3.83
C LEU A 36 -10.65 -17.60 -5.27
N GLU A 37 -9.87 -18.64 -5.52
CA GLU A 37 -9.80 -19.36 -6.77
C GLU A 37 -10.33 -20.79 -6.61
N PRO A 38 -10.81 -21.44 -7.68
CA PRO A 38 -11.33 -22.80 -7.61
C PRO A 38 -10.33 -23.82 -7.03
N ALA A 39 -9.03 -23.58 -7.19
CA ALA A 39 -7.97 -24.46 -6.68
C ALA A 39 -7.59 -24.19 -5.22
N ASP A 40 -8.11 -23.12 -4.60
CA ASP A 40 -7.73 -22.79 -3.22
C ASP A 40 -8.32 -23.79 -2.24
N GLU A 41 -7.45 -24.31 -1.38
CA GLU A 41 -7.87 -25.18 -0.30
C GLU A 41 -8.29 -24.36 0.92
N LEU A 42 -9.54 -24.53 1.32
CA LEU A 42 -10.11 -23.82 2.45
C LEU A 42 -9.88 -24.58 3.77
N VAL A 43 -9.53 -23.84 4.81
CA VAL A 43 -9.29 -24.33 6.17
C VAL A 43 -10.20 -23.57 7.13
N LEU A 44 -10.89 -24.31 7.98
CA LEU A 44 -11.74 -23.76 9.04
C LEU A 44 -10.88 -23.28 10.22
N ALA A 45 -11.23 -22.14 10.81
CA ALA A 45 -10.58 -21.64 12.02
C ALA A 45 -10.62 -22.71 13.13
N PRO A 46 -9.49 -22.98 13.81
CA PRO A 46 -9.47 -23.95 14.90
C PRO A 46 -10.54 -23.64 15.96
N GLY A 47 -11.34 -24.65 16.33
CA GLY A 47 -12.40 -24.50 17.34
C GLY A 47 -13.63 -23.69 16.89
N ALA A 48 -13.77 -23.38 15.59
CA ALA A 48 -15.00 -22.82 15.07
C ALA A 48 -16.14 -23.87 15.10
N ILE A 49 -17.26 -23.53 15.74
CA ILE A 49 -18.38 -24.45 15.94
C ILE A 49 -19.68 -23.78 15.47
N PRO A 50 -20.48 -24.41 14.59
CA PRO A 50 -21.79 -23.89 14.24
C PRO A 50 -22.74 -23.99 15.45
N LYS A 51 -23.46 -22.90 15.73
CA LYS A 51 -24.50 -22.83 16.76
C LYS A 51 -25.81 -22.28 16.19
N ARG A 52 -26.91 -22.62 16.86
CA ARG A 52 -28.25 -22.14 16.55
C ARG A 52 -28.60 -21.00 17.51
N GLY A 53 -28.90 -19.82 16.99
CA GLY A 53 -29.47 -18.70 17.74
C GLY A 53 -31.00 -18.67 17.67
N ALA A 54 -31.60 -17.67 18.31
CA ALA A 54 -33.06 -17.51 18.35
C ALA A 54 -33.67 -17.15 16.98
N ALA A 55 -32.95 -16.36 16.16
CA ALA A 55 -33.41 -15.90 14.86
C ALA A 55 -32.51 -16.33 13.69
N GLU A 56 -31.27 -16.74 13.95
CA GLU A 56 -30.28 -17.05 12.91
C GLU A 56 -29.27 -18.13 13.34
N SER A 57 -28.58 -18.70 12.35
CA SER A 57 -27.42 -19.58 12.58
C SER A 57 -26.18 -18.72 12.77
N PHE A 58 -25.22 -19.16 13.58
CA PHE A 58 -23.94 -18.46 13.72
C PHE A 58 -22.79 -19.43 13.90
N ILE A 59 -21.57 -18.96 13.66
CA ILE A 59 -20.33 -19.71 13.92
C ILE A 59 -19.67 -19.10 15.16
N GLN A 60 -19.53 -19.91 16.20
CA GLN A 60 -18.84 -19.56 17.43
C GLN A 60 -17.33 -19.79 17.24
N LEU A 61 -16.52 -18.78 17.54
CA LEU A 61 -15.06 -18.86 17.62
C LEU A 61 -14.58 -19.12 19.07
N PRO A 62 -13.34 -19.63 19.28
CA PRO A 62 -12.80 -20.01 20.59
C PRO A 62 -12.82 -18.91 21.66
N GLU A 63 -12.76 -17.63 21.27
CA GLU A 63 -12.71 -16.48 22.18
C GLU A 63 -14.10 -15.87 22.45
N GLY A 64 -15.17 -16.61 22.18
CA GLY A 64 -16.54 -16.12 22.43
C GLY A 64 -17.12 -15.24 21.31
N ALA A 65 -16.30 -14.81 20.34
CA ALA A 65 -16.79 -14.12 19.15
C ALA A 65 -17.75 -15.01 18.35
N ALA A 66 -18.84 -14.41 17.87
CA ALA A 66 -19.86 -15.08 17.07
C ALA A 66 -20.00 -14.39 15.72
N LEU A 67 -19.93 -15.17 14.64
CA LEU A 67 -20.17 -14.70 13.28
C LEU A 67 -21.59 -15.12 12.85
N PRO A 68 -22.56 -14.19 12.78
CA PRO A 68 -23.89 -14.51 12.27
C PRO A 68 -23.81 -14.92 10.80
N ILE A 69 -24.60 -15.93 10.43
CA ILE A 69 -24.69 -16.47 9.08
C ILE A 69 -26.15 -16.35 8.61
N SER A 70 -26.39 -15.36 7.76
CA SER A 70 -27.70 -15.05 7.22
C SER A 70 -28.05 -15.95 6.03
N GLY A 71 -29.31 -16.37 5.95
CA GLY A 71 -29.86 -17.10 4.80
C GLY A 71 -29.45 -18.57 4.69
N ILE A 72 -28.72 -19.12 5.66
CA ILE A 72 -28.26 -20.51 5.66
C ILE A 72 -28.86 -21.28 6.84
N PRO A 73 -29.71 -22.29 6.58
CA PRO A 73 -30.28 -23.13 7.63
C PRO A 73 -29.19 -23.81 8.47
N PHE A 74 -29.37 -23.85 9.79
CA PHE A 74 -28.39 -24.40 10.73
C PHE A 74 -27.93 -25.81 10.36
N GLU A 75 -28.84 -26.69 9.92
CA GLU A 75 -28.50 -28.05 9.54
C GLU A 75 -27.56 -28.11 8.33
N ARG A 76 -27.74 -27.21 7.35
CA ARG A 76 -26.85 -27.11 6.19
C ARG A 76 -25.50 -26.53 6.58
N LEU A 77 -25.48 -25.50 7.43
CA LEU A 77 -24.24 -24.92 7.97
C LEU A 77 -23.44 -25.98 8.75
N ARG A 78 -24.11 -26.71 9.65
CA ARG A 78 -23.54 -27.80 10.43
C ARG A 78 -22.96 -28.90 9.54
N ALA A 79 -23.72 -29.35 8.55
CA ALA A 79 -23.26 -30.35 7.59
C ALA A 79 -22.06 -29.87 6.77
N ALA A 80 -22.05 -28.60 6.33
CA ALA A 80 -20.94 -28.02 5.59
C ALA A 80 -19.66 -27.94 6.42
N LEU A 81 -19.74 -27.46 7.68
CA LEU A 81 -18.56 -27.35 8.55
C LEU A 81 -18.05 -28.71 9.04
N ALA A 82 -18.93 -29.70 9.23
CA ALA A 82 -18.52 -31.07 9.59
C ALA A 82 -17.65 -31.75 8.52
N LYS A 83 -17.78 -31.31 7.25
CA LYS A 83 -16.96 -31.79 6.12
C LYS A 83 -15.59 -31.10 6.03
N LEU A 84 -15.25 -30.18 6.94
CA LEU A 84 -13.96 -29.46 6.95
C LEU A 84 -13.02 -29.92 8.09
N PRO A 85 -12.68 -31.21 8.26
CA PRO A 85 -11.73 -31.62 9.28
C PRO A 85 -10.29 -31.40 8.79
N GLY A 86 -9.57 -30.47 9.43
CA GLY A 86 -8.10 -30.44 9.57
C GLY A 86 -7.19 -30.31 8.33
N SER A 87 -7.61 -30.73 7.13
CA SER A 87 -6.80 -30.73 5.92
C SER A 87 -7.67 -30.86 4.68
N TYR A 88 -7.71 -29.77 3.91
CA TYR A 88 -7.97 -29.62 2.48
C TYR A 88 -9.22 -30.23 1.83
N SER A 89 -9.99 -29.35 1.20
CA SER A 89 -10.43 -29.57 -0.17
C SER A 89 -10.62 -28.22 -0.86
N ALA A 90 -10.12 -28.08 -2.09
CA ALA A 90 -10.70 -27.16 -3.05
C ALA A 90 -12.23 -27.34 -3.06
N LEU A 91 -12.96 -26.22 -2.95
CA LEU A 91 -14.40 -26.08 -3.05
C LEU A 91 -15.15 -27.29 -3.66
N THR A 92 -15.56 -28.23 -2.81
CA THR A 92 -16.92 -28.79 -2.87
C THR A 92 -17.64 -28.45 -1.56
N LEU A 93 -17.67 -27.16 -1.22
CA LEU A 93 -18.73 -26.64 -0.34
C LEU A 93 -20.06 -26.84 -1.08
N GLU A 94 -20.71 -27.97 -0.80
CA GLU A 94 -22.01 -28.36 -1.37
C GLU A 94 -23.17 -27.62 -0.68
N LEU A 95 -23.12 -26.29 -0.67
CA LEU A 95 -24.25 -25.46 -0.26
C LEU A 95 -25.14 -25.08 -1.46
N GLY A 96 -24.80 -25.56 -2.66
CA GLY A 96 -25.53 -25.28 -3.90
C GLY A 96 -25.53 -23.78 -4.21
N PRO A 97 -26.67 -23.17 -4.54
CA PRO A 97 -26.77 -21.73 -4.81
C PRO A 97 -26.31 -20.83 -3.64
N LEU A 98 -26.24 -21.36 -2.42
CA LEU A 98 -25.85 -20.59 -1.22
C LEU A 98 -24.33 -20.50 -1.03
N THR A 99 -23.52 -21.25 -1.81
CA THR A 99 -22.07 -21.32 -1.61
C THR A 99 -21.41 -19.95 -1.73
N ALA A 100 -21.77 -19.15 -2.74
CA ALA A 100 -21.17 -17.82 -2.94
C ALA A 100 -21.43 -16.89 -1.74
N SER A 101 -22.69 -16.82 -1.27
CA SER A 101 -23.06 -16.01 -0.11
C SER A 101 -22.41 -16.51 1.18
N PHE A 102 -22.29 -17.83 1.36
CA PHE A 102 -21.58 -18.39 2.51
C PHE A 102 -20.11 -17.98 2.53
N VAL A 103 -19.42 -18.14 1.40
CA VAL A 103 -18.01 -17.78 1.25
C VAL A 103 -17.81 -16.29 1.51
N GLU A 104 -18.65 -15.43 0.94
CA GLU A 104 -18.60 -13.98 1.17
C GLU A 104 -18.73 -13.61 2.67
N GLN A 105 -19.62 -14.29 3.39
CA GLN A 105 -19.84 -14.04 4.82
C GLN A 105 -18.71 -14.57 5.72
N THR A 106 -18.02 -15.63 5.28
CA THR A 106 -17.10 -16.41 6.14
C THR A 106 -15.63 -16.29 5.82
N PHE A 107 -15.26 -15.97 4.58
CA PHE A 107 -13.87 -15.94 4.14
C PHE A 107 -13.09 -14.84 4.84
N SER A 108 -11.84 -15.14 5.22
CA SER A 108 -10.94 -14.34 6.08
C SER A 108 -11.38 -14.15 7.54
N ARG A 109 -12.52 -14.74 7.95
CA ARG A 109 -13.07 -14.64 9.31
C ARG A 109 -13.08 -15.99 10.02
N VAL A 110 -13.61 -16.99 9.33
CA VAL A 110 -13.69 -18.38 9.82
C VAL A 110 -13.20 -19.38 8.79
N LEU A 111 -13.27 -19.05 7.49
CA LEU A 111 -12.64 -19.80 6.42
C LEU A 111 -11.40 -19.07 5.93
N PHE A 112 -10.31 -19.79 5.75
CA PHE A 112 -9.03 -19.25 5.31
C PHE A 112 -8.46 -20.09 4.17
N ALA A 113 -7.64 -19.50 3.32
CA ALA A 113 -6.87 -20.20 2.29
C ALA A 113 -5.37 -20.09 2.62
N PRO A 114 -4.87 -20.80 3.66
CA PRO A 114 -3.52 -20.57 4.17
C PRO A 114 -2.44 -20.98 3.17
N HIS A 115 -2.68 -21.96 2.30
CA HIS A 115 -1.71 -22.41 1.29
C HIS A 115 -1.54 -21.38 0.19
N ALA A 116 -2.64 -20.84 -0.33
CA ALA A 116 -2.61 -19.76 -1.30
C ALA A 116 -1.86 -18.52 -0.77
N ILE A 117 -2.03 -18.19 0.52
CA ILE A 117 -1.25 -17.13 1.17
C ILE A 117 0.22 -17.52 1.31
N ALA A 118 0.52 -18.73 1.79
CA ALA A 118 1.88 -19.19 2.00
C ALA A 118 2.71 -19.21 0.71
N GLU A 119 2.12 -19.68 -0.39
CA GLU A 119 2.74 -19.65 -1.72
C GLU A 119 3.12 -18.23 -2.13
N LEU A 120 2.21 -17.26 -1.95
CA LEU A 120 2.47 -15.87 -2.29
C LEU A 120 3.48 -15.21 -1.33
N GLU A 121 3.41 -15.50 -0.03
CA GLU A 121 4.30 -14.97 1.01
C GLU A 121 5.76 -15.40 0.85
N VAL A 122 6.00 -16.62 0.37
CA VAL A 122 7.35 -17.11 0.06
C VAL A 122 7.99 -16.25 -1.02
N GLU A 123 7.20 -15.92 -2.04
CA GLU A 123 7.67 -15.15 -3.18
C GLU A 123 7.75 -13.65 -2.89
N GLN A 124 6.74 -13.08 -2.25
CA GLN A 124 6.67 -11.67 -1.87
C GLN A 124 5.86 -11.56 -0.57
N PRO A 125 6.47 -11.19 0.56
CA PRO A 125 5.75 -10.98 1.80
C PRO A 125 4.71 -9.86 1.66
N SER A 126 3.51 -10.09 2.19
CA SER A 126 2.42 -9.10 2.18
C SER A 126 2.82 -7.77 2.80
N LEU A 127 3.71 -7.80 3.80
CA LEU A 127 4.19 -6.61 4.48
C LEU A 127 4.76 -5.59 3.49
N GLU A 128 5.42 -6.06 2.42
CA GLU A 128 6.08 -5.20 1.43
C GLU A 128 5.11 -4.62 0.40
N LEU A 129 3.82 -4.95 0.49
CA LEU A 129 2.79 -4.54 -0.45
C LEU A 129 1.82 -3.51 0.14
N VAL A 130 1.76 -3.42 1.47
CA VAL A 130 0.76 -2.66 2.21
C VAL A 130 1.38 -1.47 2.93
N ARG A 131 0.55 -0.46 3.21
CA ARG A 131 0.92 0.65 4.09
C ARG A 131 1.07 0.19 5.52
N PHE A 132 0.01 -0.42 6.05
CA PHE A 132 -0.02 -0.89 7.43
C PHE A 132 -0.20 -2.41 7.43
N PRO A 133 0.78 -3.16 7.96
CA PRO A 133 0.71 -4.62 8.01
C PRO A 133 -0.55 -5.12 8.73
N GLY A 134 -1.42 -5.81 8.01
CA GLY A 134 -2.68 -6.35 8.52
C GLY A 134 -2.82 -7.84 8.24
N SER A 135 -4.06 -8.31 8.16
CA SER A 135 -4.33 -9.65 7.63
C SER A 135 -3.84 -9.75 6.17
N PRO A 136 -3.17 -10.83 5.75
CA PRO A 136 -2.74 -10.99 4.35
C PRO A 136 -3.93 -11.07 3.40
N TYR A 137 -5.13 -11.41 3.91
CA TYR A 137 -6.37 -11.39 3.15
C TYR A 137 -6.88 -9.97 2.84
N GLU A 138 -6.28 -8.93 3.41
CA GLU A 138 -6.53 -7.52 3.03
C GLU A 138 -5.84 -7.14 1.71
N VAL A 139 -4.94 -7.98 1.18
CA VAL A 139 -4.24 -7.73 -0.08
C VAL A 139 -5.02 -8.31 -1.25
N VAL A 140 -5.23 -7.50 -2.30
CA VAL A 140 -5.84 -7.97 -3.56
C VAL A 140 -4.90 -8.99 -4.20
N ARG A 141 -5.41 -10.19 -4.50
CA ARG A 141 -4.59 -11.30 -5.03
C ARG A 141 -3.87 -10.96 -6.33
N SER A 142 -4.55 -10.28 -7.26
CA SER A 142 -3.94 -9.86 -8.53
C SER A 142 -2.82 -8.84 -8.33
N TYR A 143 -3.02 -7.85 -7.45
CA TYR A 143 -1.97 -6.91 -7.06
C TYR A 143 -0.73 -7.63 -6.48
N TRP A 144 -0.94 -8.64 -5.64
CA TRP A 144 0.15 -9.44 -5.08
C TRP A 144 0.96 -10.16 -6.16
N ARG A 145 0.29 -10.89 -7.05
CA ARG A 145 0.93 -11.60 -8.17
C ARG A 145 1.66 -10.66 -9.12
N ASN A 146 1.05 -9.54 -9.46
CA ASN A 146 1.66 -8.55 -10.34
C ASN A 146 2.90 -7.93 -9.68
N SER A 147 2.85 -7.70 -8.36
CA SER A 147 4.00 -7.22 -7.58
C SER A 147 5.14 -8.24 -7.52
N ILE A 148 4.84 -9.54 -7.46
CA ILE A 148 5.84 -10.61 -7.61
C ILE A 148 6.52 -10.51 -8.98
N GLY A 149 5.73 -10.34 -10.05
CA GLY A 149 6.25 -10.15 -11.40
C GLY A 149 7.21 -8.95 -11.48
N VAL A 150 6.77 -7.79 -10.99
CA VAL A 150 7.59 -6.57 -10.93
C VAL A 150 8.90 -6.80 -10.17
N ARG A 151 8.84 -7.47 -9.02
CA ARG A 151 10.03 -7.78 -8.24
C ARG A 151 11.00 -8.66 -9.02
N ARG A 152 10.52 -9.76 -9.60
CA ARG A 152 11.35 -10.67 -10.40
C ARG A 152 12.05 -9.92 -11.54
N GLU A 153 11.32 -9.01 -12.20
CA GLU A 153 11.88 -8.19 -13.27
C GLU A 153 13.00 -7.25 -12.77
N LEU A 154 12.76 -6.57 -11.65
CA LEU A 154 13.76 -5.71 -11.01
C LEU A 154 14.99 -6.48 -10.50
N GLU A 155 14.79 -7.72 -10.05
CA GLU A 155 15.88 -8.56 -9.55
C GLU A 155 16.73 -9.14 -10.69
N ALA A 156 16.09 -9.50 -11.82
CA ALA A 156 16.75 -10.12 -12.97
C ALA A 156 17.47 -9.11 -13.88
N ARG A 157 16.97 -7.87 -13.97
CA ARG A 157 17.55 -6.85 -14.85
C ARG A 157 18.81 -6.20 -14.28
N ALA A 158 19.71 -5.85 -15.20
CA ALA A 158 20.79 -4.91 -14.91
C ALA A 158 20.21 -3.50 -14.63
N LEU A 159 21.00 -2.67 -13.96
CA LEU A 159 20.66 -1.26 -13.81
C LEU A 159 20.58 -0.60 -15.20
N PRO A 160 19.57 0.27 -15.44
CA PRO A 160 19.52 1.10 -16.63
C PRO A 160 20.82 1.89 -16.82
N GLN A 161 21.35 1.92 -18.04
CA GLN A 161 22.57 2.67 -18.39
C GLN A 161 22.31 4.15 -18.67
N GLY A 162 21.05 4.58 -18.67
CA GLY A 162 20.68 5.96 -18.90
C GLY A 162 19.19 6.23 -18.77
N VAL A 163 18.82 7.50 -18.94
CA VAL A 163 17.43 7.98 -18.84
C VAL A 163 16.46 7.26 -19.78
N PRO A 164 16.78 7.02 -21.07
CA PRO A 164 15.88 6.29 -21.96
C PRO A 164 15.54 4.88 -21.47
N GLU A 165 16.54 4.14 -20.98
CA GLU A 165 16.35 2.78 -20.45
C GLU A 165 15.55 2.79 -19.14
N LEU A 166 15.79 3.75 -18.25
CA LEU A 166 14.98 3.90 -17.05
C LEU A 166 13.52 4.17 -17.41
N ARG A 167 13.27 5.07 -18.38
CA ARG A 167 11.91 5.39 -18.81
C ARG A 167 11.20 4.15 -19.38
N ALA A 168 11.87 3.39 -20.25
CA ALA A 168 11.32 2.14 -20.77
C ALA A 168 11.00 1.15 -19.64
N LEU A 169 11.94 0.94 -18.71
CA LEU A 169 11.73 0.09 -17.55
C LEU A 169 10.51 0.51 -16.72
N LEU A 170 10.32 1.81 -16.45
CA LEU A 170 9.18 2.28 -15.68
C LEU A 170 7.83 2.00 -16.35
N LEU A 171 7.75 2.15 -17.68
CA LEU A 171 6.54 1.86 -18.44
C LEU A 171 6.25 0.36 -18.45
N GLU A 172 7.26 -0.47 -18.70
CA GLU A 172 7.12 -1.94 -18.69
C GLU A 172 6.70 -2.47 -17.31
N LEU A 173 7.27 -1.94 -16.23
CA LEU A 173 6.88 -2.29 -14.87
C LEU A 173 5.45 -1.81 -14.53
N HIS A 174 5.02 -0.68 -15.08
CA HIS A 174 3.65 -0.20 -14.93
C HIS A 174 2.66 -1.10 -15.66
N GLU A 175 2.98 -1.53 -16.87
CA GLU A 175 2.19 -2.54 -17.58
C GLU A 175 2.11 -3.84 -16.78
N LEU A 176 3.26 -4.36 -16.33
CA LEU A 176 3.32 -5.59 -15.54
C LEU A 176 2.52 -5.50 -14.24
N MET A 177 2.55 -4.35 -13.56
CA MET A 177 1.79 -4.10 -12.34
C MET A 177 0.27 -4.13 -12.56
N LEU A 178 -0.22 -3.68 -13.72
CA LEU A 178 -1.66 -3.58 -14.00
C LEU A 178 -2.22 -4.80 -14.76
N LEU A 179 -1.44 -5.31 -15.71
CA LEU A 179 -1.84 -6.36 -16.64
C LEU A 179 -1.41 -7.77 -16.21
N GLY A 180 -0.45 -7.85 -15.28
CA GLY A 180 0.21 -9.10 -14.93
C GLY A 180 1.27 -9.52 -15.96
N ALA A 181 1.99 -10.59 -15.65
CA ALA A 181 2.95 -11.18 -16.58
C ALA A 181 2.25 -11.65 -17.88
N PRO A 182 2.93 -11.58 -19.04
CA PRO A 182 2.32 -11.88 -20.33
C PRO A 182 1.96 -13.37 -20.55
N ASP A 183 2.33 -14.28 -19.64
CA ASP A 183 2.00 -15.70 -19.75
C ASP A 183 0.47 -15.95 -19.75
N ALA A 184 0.06 -17.03 -20.42
CA ALA A 184 -1.35 -17.31 -20.69
C ALA A 184 -2.20 -17.59 -19.44
N ARG A 185 -1.59 -17.83 -18.27
CA ARG A 185 -2.31 -18.02 -16.99
C ARG A 185 -2.39 -16.71 -16.20
N SER A 186 -1.43 -15.83 -16.40
CA SER A 186 -1.26 -14.54 -15.70
C SER A 186 -2.12 -13.40 -16.27
N ARG A 187 -2.56 -13.46 -17.53
CA ARG A 187 -3.52 -12.47 -18.08
C ARG A 187 -4.93 -12.51 -17.43
N SER A 188 -5.11 -13.34 -16.40
CA SER A 188 -6.25 -13.36 -15.49
C SER A 188 -6.08 -12.45 -14.26
N SER A 189 -4.92 -11.81 -14.06
CA SER A 189 -4.58 -11.00 -12.88
C SER A 189 -4.62 -9.50 -13.13
N PHE A 190 -5.64 -8.99 -13.82
CA PHE A 190 -5.83 -7.55 -13.89
C PHE A 190 -5.98 -6.94 -12.50
N TYR A 191 -5.29 -5.83 -12.28
CA TYR A 191 -5.38 -5.07 -11.04
C TYR A 191 -5.97 -3.70 -11.33
N LEU A 192 -7.10 -3.39 -10.68
CA LEU A 192 -7.70 -2.06 -10.70
C LEU A 192 -7.03 -1.18 -9.64
N PRO A 193 -6.37 -0.08 -10.02
CA PRO A 193 -5.82 0.86 -9.05
C PRO A 193 -6.91 1.46 -8.15
N ALA A 194 -6.60 1.62 -6.86
CA ALA A 194 -7.54 2.27 -5.94
C ALA A 194 -7.66 3.79 -6.15
N SER A 195 -6.66 4.42 -6.74
CA SER A 195 -6.72 5.85 -7.04
C SER A 195 -7.79 6.15 -8.09
N LEU A 196 -8.68 7.10 -7.82
CA LEU A 196 -9.69 7.58 -8.78
C LEU A 196 -9.07 8.01 -10.12
N LEU A 197 -7.89 8.64 -10.08
CA LEU A 197 -7.16 9.04 -11.29
C LEU A 197 -6.82 7.83 -12.17
N GLY A 198 -6.28 6.76 -11.56
CA GLY A 198 -5.99 5.50 -12.24
C GLY A 198 -7.22 4.79 -12.78
N ARG A 199 -8.38 4.89 -12.11
CA ARG A 199 -9.65 4.33 -12.61
C ARG A 199 -10.17 5.09 -13.83
N LYS A 200 -10.07 6.43 -13.82
CA LYS A 200 -10.50 7.29 -14.94
C LYS A 200 -9.53 7.23 -16.14
N ARG A 201 -8.29 6.76 -15.95
CA ARG A 201 -7.26 6.68 -17.01
C ARG A 201 -6.56 5.31 -17.00
N PRO A 202 -7.24 4.25 -17.48
CA PRO A 202 -6.68 2.92 -17.56
C PRO A 202 -5.78 2.78 -18.79
N GLU A 203 -4.65 3.48 -18.76
CA GLU A 203 -3.60 3.39 -19.78
C GLU A 203 -2.32 2.87 -19.12
N PRO A 204 -2.17 1.53 -19.00
CA PRO A 204 -0.89 0.93 -18.64
C PRO A 204 0.20 1.33 -19.64
N GLY A 205 1.43 1.49 -19.15
CA GLY A 205 2.58 1.76 -20.00
C GLY A 205 2.68 3.19 -20.52
N THR A 206 2.01 4.15 -19.88
CA THR A 206 2.11 5.57 -20.25
C THR A 206 2.55 6.46 -19.10
N PHE A 207 3.31 7.51 -19.43
CA PHE A 207 3.59 8.57 -18.48
C PHE A 207 2.39 9.50 -18.35
N TYR A 208 2.20 10.03 -17.14
CA TYR A 208 1.26 11.10 -16.92
C TYR A 208 1.95 12.44 -17.24
N GLU A 209 1.62 13.08 -18.36
CA GLU A 209 2.34 14.30 -18.80
C GLU A 209 1.55 15.61 -18.59
N VAL A 210 0.24 15.51 -18.34
CA VAL A 210 -0.66 16.67 -18.28
C VAL A 210 -0.31 17.58 -17.09
N PRO A 211 0.02 18.87 -17.31
CA PRO A 211 0.24 19.83 -16.23
C PRO A 211 -1.03 20.06 -15.40
N THR A 212 -0.83 20.41 -14.13
CA THR A 212 -1.95 20.75 -13.23
C THR A 212 -2.48 22.14 -13.55
N GLY A 213 -3.76 22.21 -13.90
CA GLY A 213 -4.49 23.46 -14.04
C GLY A 213 -4.99 23.95 -12.68
N LEU A 214 -4.68 25.21 -12.36
CA LEU A 214 -5.20 25.93 -11.20
C LEU A 214 -5.96 27.16 -11.66
N GLU A 215 -7.12 27.39 -11.08
CA GLU A 215 -7.93 28.59 -11.30
C GLU A 215 -8.19 29.28 -9.96
N ARG A 216 -7.99 30.60 -9.92
CA ARG A 216 -8.32 31.42 -8.75
C ARG A 216 -9.76 31.94 -8.91
N ARG A 217 -10.67 31.55 -8.02
CA ARG A 217 -12.06 32.06 -7.97
C ARG A 217 -12.28 32.78 -6.64
N GLY A 218 -12.06 34.09 -6.62
CA GLY A 218 -12.03 34.87 -5.39
C GLY A 218 -10.85 34.46 -4.50
N ASP A 219 -11.14 34.07 -3.26
CA ASP A 219 -10.13 33.59 -2.30
C ASP A 219 -9.80 32.10 -2.44
N GLU A 220 -10.60 31.36 -3.22
CA GLU A 220 -10.41 29.94 -3.42
C GLU A 220 -9.46 29.63 -4.59
N THR A 221 -8.69 28.56 -4.42
CA THR A 221 -7.94 27.93 -5.51
C THR A 221 -8.64 26.64 -5.90
N ILE A 222 -8.96 26.50 -7.19
CA ILE A 222 -9.64 25.33 -7.74
C ILE A 222 -8.68 24.57 -8.64
N VAL A 223 -8.56 23.25 -8.43
CA VAL A 223 -7.80 22.37 -9.32
C VAL A 223 -8.71 21.90 -10.45
N THR A 224 -8.49 22.44 -11.65
CA THR A 224 -9.33 22.21 -12.83
C THR A 224 -8.87 21.01 -13.66
N SER A 225 -7.57 20.69 -13.63
CA SER A 225 -7.00 19.58 -14.43
C SER A 225 -5.69 19.05 -13.86
N GLY A 226 -5.14 18.00 -14.49
CA GLY A 226 -3.84 17.42 -14.19
C GLY A 226 -3.80 16.50 -12.97
N ALA A 227 -2.58 16.07 -12.62
CA ALA A 227 -2.36 15.14 -11.51
C ALA A 227 -2.40 15.90 -10.19
N ARG A 228 -3.13 15.33 -9.23
CA ARG A 228 -3.11 15.78 -7.84
C ARG A 228 -3.18 14.57 -6.91
N VAL A 229 -2.45 14.66 -5.82
CA VAL A 229 -2.44 13.63 -4.78
C VAL A 229 -2.94 14.26 -3.48
N SER A 230 -3.97 13.66 -2.89
CA SER A 230 -4.46 14.14 -1.59
C SER A 230 -3.38 13.92 -0.55
N VAL A 231 -3.06 14.96 0.23
CA VAL A 231 -2.03 14.89 1.28
C VAL A 231 -2.59 15.26 2.66
N PRO A 232 -3.58 14.52 3.16
CA PRO A 232 -4.16 14.79 4.46
C PRO A 232 -3.15 14.55 5.58
N LEU A 233 -3.38 15.17 6.73
CA LEU A 233 -2.60 14.92 7.95
C LEU A 233 -3.09 13.65 8.64
N LEU A 234 -2.80 12.48 8.05
CA LEU A 234 -3.18 11.17 8.61
C LEU A 234 -2.58 10.98 10.01
N GLY A 235 -3.39 10.62 10.99
CA GLY A 235 -2.99 10.60 12.41
C GLY A 235 -3.20 11.92 13.15
N GLY A 236 -3.69 12.97 12.47
CA GLY A 236 -4.06 14.25 13.08
C GLY A 236 -2.92 15.28 13.10
N ALA A 237 -3.29 16.56 13.30
CA ALA A 237 -2.35 17.68 13.23
C ALA A 237 -1.23 17.59 14.28
N LEU A 238 -1.53 17.13 15.50
CA LEU A 238 -0.54 16.98 16.57
C LEU A 238 0.56 15.98 16.20
N TYR A 239 0.19 14.82 15.64
CA TYR A 239 1.16 13.82 15.18
C TYR A 239 2.12 14.39 14.13
N TRP A 240 1.58 15.10 13.14
CA TRP A 240 2.36 15.73 12.08
C TRP A 240 3.24 16.88 12.60
N GLN A 241 2.79 17.63 13.61
CA GLN A 241 3.60 18.64 14.27
C GLN A 241 4.79 18.03 15.02
N LEU A 242 4.56 16.95 15.77
CA LEU A 242 5.64 16.23 16.44
C LEU A 242 6.64 15.63 15.44
N LEU A 243 6.16 15.10 14.29
CA LEU A 243 7.04 14.61 13.23
C LEU A 243 7.91 15.75 12.70
N ALA A 244 7.30 16.88 12.33
CA ALA A 244 8.00 18.08 11.84
C ALA A 244 9.07 18.58 12.83
N GLU A 245 8.74 18.67 14.11
CA GLU A 245 9.67 19.05 15.18
C GLU A 245 10.83 18.06 15.29
N SER A 246 10.55 16.75 15.24
CA SER A 246 11.56 15.71 15.43
C SER A 246 12.64 15.65 14.34
N VAL A 247 12.43 16.33 13.20
CA VAL A 247 13.38 16.40 12.09
C VAL A 247 13.69 17.85 11.67
N ASN A 248 13.30 18.83 12.51
CA ASN A 248 13.50 20.26 12.28
C ASN A 248 12.95 20.78 10.93
N ASP A 249 11.81 20.26 10.48
CA ASP A 249 11.14 20.69 9.24
C ASP A 249 9.75 21.27 9.52
N HIS A 250 9.71 22.42 10.20
CA HIS A 250 8.46 23.12 10.52
C HIS A 250 7.66 23.55 9.28
N GLY A 251 8.32 23.63 8.11
CA GLY A 251 7.67 23.95 6.84
C GLY A 251 6.73 22.86 6.33
N ALA A 252 6.83 21.62 6.83
CA ALA A 252 6.04 20.48 6.34
C ALA A 252 4.52 20.64 6.51
N LEU A 253 4.09 21.51 7.44
CA LEU A 253 2.69 21.78 7.73
C LEU A 253 2.16 23.06 7.07
N ALA A 254 3.00 23.78 6.33
CA ALA A 254 2.56 24.99 5.64
C ALA A 254 1.40 24.67 4.67
N PRO A 255 0.38 25.55 4.58
CA PRO A 255 -0.76 25.34 3.69
C PRO A 255 -0.37 25.39 2.20
N ALA A 256 0.78 26.01 1.90
CA ALA A 256 1.43 25.98 0.62
C ALA A 256 2.95 25.78 0.79
N ARG A 257 3.54 24.89 -0.01
CA ARG A 257 4.99 24.62 0.01
C ARG A 257 5.47 24.09 -1.33
N ALA A 258 6.33 24.84 -2.01
CA ALA A 258 7.07 24.35 -3.17
C ALA A 258 8.45 23.84 -2.74
N LEU A 259 8.92 22.74 -3.34
CA LEU A 259 10.26 22.21 -3.09
C LEU A 259 11.03 22.09 -4.40
N SER A 260 12.32 22.42 -4.33
CA SER A 260 13.29 22.23 -5.41
C SER A 260 14.64 21.81 -4.85
N VAL A 261 15.39 20.99 -5.57
CA VAL A 261 16.75 20.57 -5.18
C VAL A 261 17.69 20.79 -6.35
N GLY A 262 18.69 21.67 -6.18
CA GLY A 262 19.65 21.96 -7.25
C GLY A 262 18.99 22.50 -8.53
N GLY A 263 17.93 23.31 -8.39
CA GLY A 263 17.13 23.83 -9.51
C GLY A 263 16.12 22.84 -10.11
N LEU A 264 16.10 21.58 -9.66
CA LEU A 264 15.11 20.60 -10.08
C LEU A 264 13.83 20.73 -9.24
N GLU A 265 12.71 21.01 -9.89
CA GLU A 265 11.40 21.10 -9.22
C GLU A 265 10.93 19.73 -8.72
N LEU A 266 10.43 19.68 -7.49
CA LEU A 266 9.87 18.48 -6.87
C LEU A 266 8.36 18.62 -6.65
N GLY A 267 7.69 19.58 -7.31
CA GLY A 267 6.27 19.86 -7.12
C GLY A 267 5.95 20.64 -5.84
N GLN A 268 4.66 20.85 -5.59
CA GLN A 268 4.19 21.74 -4.53
C GLN A 268 2.95 21.22 -3.80
N VAL A 269 2.84 21.55 -2.51
CA VAL A 269 1.59 21.43 -1.75
C VAL A 269 0.84 22.75 -1.85
N VAL A 270 -0.47 22.68 -2.06
CA VAL A 270 -1.40 23.82 -2.04
C VAL A 270 -2.67 23.45 -1.29
N THR A 271 -3.36 24.44 -0.73
CA THR A 271 -4.73 24.27 -0.23
C THR A 271 -5.70 24.67 -1.34
N ALA A 272 -6.47 23.70 -1.83
CA ALA A 272 -7.38 23.89 -2.97
C ALA A 272 -8.55 22.89 -2.89
N ARG A 273 -9.60 23.11 -3.68
CA ARG A 273 -10.66 22.10 -3.92
C ARG A 273 -10.73 21.73 -5.39
N SER A 274 -11.34 20.60 -5.72
CA SER A 274 -11.78 20.35 -7.09
C SER A 274 -13.19 20.90 -7.32
N GLU A 275 -13.63 20.91 -8.58
CA GLU A 275 -14.97 21.38 -8.94
C GLU A 275 -16.10 20.55 -8.28
N GLU A 276 -15.84 19.26 -8.05
CA GLU A 276 -16.78 18.32 -7.44
C GLU A 276 -16.74 18.38 -5.89
N GLU A 277 -15.82 19.13 -5.29
CA GLU A 277 -15.62 19.18 -3.85
C GLU A 277 -16.24 20.43 -3.21
N SER A 278 -16.86 20.22 -2.04
CA SER A 278 -17.49 21.27 -1.25
C SER A 278 -16.53 22.08 -0.39
N ALA A 279 -15.29 21.60 -0.18
CA ALA A 279 -14.32 22.25 0.71
C ALA A 279 -12.88 22.11 0.20
N SER A 280 -12.06 23.13 0.52
CA SER A 280 -10.63 23.10 0.25
C SER A 280 -9.92 22.12 1.18
N ARG A 281 -8.95 21.39 0.62
CA ARG A 281 -8.09 20.44 1.32
C ARG A 281 -6.66 20.53 0.78
N PRO A 282 -5.66 20.01 1.51
CA PRO A 282 -4.30 20.05 1.03
C PRO A 282 -4.07 19.04 -0.10
N TRP A 283 -3.57 19.54 -1.22
CA TRP A 283 -3.24 18.78 -2.42
C TRP A 283 -1.76 18.92 -2.73
N PHE A 284 -1.13 17.81 -3.07
CA PHE A 284 0.16 17.81 -3.72
C PHE A 284 -0.01 17.81 -5.24
N LEU A 285 0.72 18.70 -5.90
CA LEU A 285 0.77 18.89 -7.34
C LEU A 285 2.17 18.44 -7.82
N PRO A 286 2.28 17.28 -8.50
CA PRO A 286 3.53 16.83 -9.08
C PRO A 286 4.07 17.84 -10.12
N PRO A 287 5.40 17.97 -10.27
CA PRO A 287 5.99 18.88 -11.24
C PRO A 287 5.70 18.40 -12.66
N ARG A 288 5.37 19.31 -13.58
CA ARG A 288 5.15 19.01 -15.00
C ARG A 288 5.59 20.17 -15.89
N PRO A 289 6.15 19.88 -17.09
CA PRO A 289 6.47 18.54 -17.62
C PRO A 289 7.66 17.88 -16.91
N LEU A 290 7.71 16.55 -16.91
CA LEU A 290 8.90 15.83 -16.45
C LEU A 290 9.95 15.83 -17.58
N THR A 291 11.18 16.21 -17.23
CA THR A 291 12.32 16.28 -18.15
C THR A 291 13.35 15.18 -17.86
N ASP A 292 14.34 15.02 -18.73
CA ASP A 292 15.43 14.05 -18.50
C ASP A 292 16.21 14.34 -17.21
N ALA A 293 16.26 15.59 -16.73
CA ALA A 293 16.85 15.91 -15.44
C ALA A 293 16.11 15.23 -14.27
N HIS A 294 14.79 15.09 -14.35
CA HIS A 294 13.98 14.42 -13.32
C HIS A 294 14.29 12.91 -13.29
N PHE A 295 14.29 12.27 -14.46
CA PHE A 295 14.61 10.85 -14.57
C PHE A 295 16.08 10.56 -14.27
N GLY A 296 17.00 11.45 -14.65
CA GLY A 296 18.42 11.35 -14.30
C GLY A 296 18.65 11.43 -12.80
N ALA A 297 17.92 12.31 -12.10
CA ALA A 297 17.98 12.37 -10.64
C ALA A 297 17.40 11.12 -9.94
N LEU A 298 16.40 10.46 -10.53
CA LEU A 298 15.92 9.15 -10.06
C LEU A 298 17.01 8.08 -10.25
N LEU A 299 17.54 7.98 -11.47
CA LEU A 299 18.55 6.97 -11.83
C LEU A 299 19.77 7.08 -10.92
N ALA A 300 20.32 8.29 -10.76
CA ALA A 300 21.50 8.54 -9.94
C ALA A 300 21.29 8.13 -8.47
N ALA A 301 20.10 8.36 -7.90
CA ALA A 301 19.81 7.93 -6.53
C ALA A 301 19.73 6.40 -6.41
N TRP A 302 19.16 5.73 -7.43
CA TRP A 302 19.06 4.28 -7.45
C TRP A 302 20.43 3.61 -7.65
N GLU A 303 21.25 4.15 -8.56
CA GLU A 303 22.64 3.73 -8.77
C GLU A 303 23.47 3.86 -7.49
N GLN A 304 23.33 4.98 -6.76
CA GLN A 304 23.98 5.17 -5.46
C GLN A 304 23.56 4.11 -4.44
N ALA A 305 22.27 3.75 -4.40
CA ALA A 305 21.79 2.71 -3.49
C ALA A 305 22.40 1.34 -3.81
N HIS A 306 22.48 0.99 -5.09
CA HIS A 306 23.13 -0.26 -5.52
C HIS A 306 24.65 -0.25 -5.32
N ALA A 307 25.32 0.90 -5.52
CA ALA A 307 26.74 1.03 -5.24
C ALA A 307 27.05 0.83 -3.75
N ALA A 308 26.29 1.49 -2.87
CA ALA A 308 26.40 1.31 -1.42
C ALA A 308 26.07 -0.13 -0.99
N GLN A 309 25.05 -0.76 -1.59
CA GLN A 309 24.74 -2.17 -1.34
C GLN A 309 25.91 -3.10 -1.69
N ARG A 310 26.56 -2.90 -2.85
CA ARG A 310 27.74 -3.68 -3.26
C ARG A 310 28.95 -3.42 -2.37
N ALA A 311 29.11 -2.18 -1.90
CA ALA A 311 30.15 -1.78 -0.96
C ALA A 311 29.86 -2.21 0.50
N GLN A 312 28.71 -2.86 0.76
CA GLN A 312 28.26 -3.26 2.10
C GLN A 312 28.12 -2.07 3.07
N GLU A 313 27.65 -0.93 2.58
CA GLU A 313 27.41 0.29 3.35
C GLU A 313 25.90 0.49 3.59
N PRO A 314 25.29 -0.20 4.59
CA PRO A 314 23.84 -0.22 4.76
C PRO A 314 23.24 1.18 4.96
N GLU A 315 23.88 2.05 5.74
CA GLU A 315 23.40 3.41 5.98
C GLU A 315 23.43 4.27 4.71
N ALA A 316 24.48 4.13 3.89
CA ALA A 316 24.58 4.85 2.63
C ALA A 316 23.51 4.36 1.64
N ALA A 317 23.24 3.05 1.62
CA ALA A 317 22.16 2.48 0.82
C ALA A 317 20.79 3.03 1.28
N VAL A 318 20.52 3.09 2.58
CA VAL A 318 19.27 3.65 3.13
C VAL A 318 19.09 5.12 2.75
N ARG A 319 20.13 5.95 2.87
CA ARG A 319 20.05 7.37 2.45
C ARG A 319 19.78 7.51 0.95
N ALA A 320 20.43 6.71 0.12
CA ALA A 320 20.22 6.73 -1.33
C ALA A 320 18.80 6.25 -1.71
N LEU A 321 18.29 5.22 -1.05
CA LEU A 321 16.91 4.75 -1.21
C LEU A 321 15.87 5.78 -0.77
N ALA A 322 16.13 6.50 0.32
CA ALA A 322 15.26 7.60 0.74
C ALA A 322 15.18 8.70 -0.33
N ARG A 323 16.32 9.08 -0.93
CA ARG A 323 16.36 10.07 -2.04
C ARG A 323 15.60 9.57 -3.26
N PHE A 324 15.80 8.31 -3.63
CA PHE A 324 15.10 7.68 -4.74
C PHE A 324 13.58 7.72 -4.50
N HIS A 325 13.11 7.21 -3.36
CA HIS A 325 11.70 7.14 -3.04
C HIS A 325 11.07 8.54 -2.95
N HIS A 326 11.74 9.50 -2.30
CA HIS A 326 11.28 10.89 -2.19
C HIS A 326 11.02 11.49 -3.58
N ARG A 327 12.01 11.37 -4.47
CA ARG A 327 11.90 11.85 -5.86
C ARG A 327 10.81 11.10 -6.62
N PHE A 328 10.74 9.78 -6.52
CA PHE A 328 9.77 8.98 -7.27
C PHE A 328 8.34 9.37 -6.91
N VAL A 329 8.04 9.43 -5.61
CA VAL A 329 6.71 9.77 -5.11
C VAL A 329 6.32 11.20 -5.51
N ARG A 330 7.25 12.15 -5.41
CA ARG A 330 7.01 13.56 -5.77
C ARG A 330 6.90 13.80 -7.28
N PHE A 331 7.70 13.12 -8.09
CA PHE A 331 7.58 13.19 -9.55
C PHE A 331 6.30 12.52 -10.02
N HIS A 332 5.87 11.46 -9.34
CA HIS A 332 4.63 10.74 -9.64
C HIS A 332 4.47 10.46 -11.15
N PRO A 333 5.47 9.81 -11.79
CA PRO A 333 5.58 9.79 -13.26
C PRO A 333 4.43 9.09 -13.96
N LEU A 334 3.76 8.15 -13.30
CA LEU A 334 2.73 7.29 -13.89
C LEU A 334 1.32 7.75 -13.49
N PRO A 335 0.26 7.38 -14.23
CA PRO A 335 -1.12 7.70 -13.86
C PRO A 335 -1.60 6.96 -12.60
N SER A 336 -0.96 5.83 -12.27
CA SER A 336 -1.32 4.97 -11.15
C SER A 336 -0.13 4.12 -10.68
N ALA A 337 -0.31 3.41 -9.56
CA ALA A 337 0.66 2.46 -9.00
C ALA A 337 2.05 3.04 -8.62
N ASN A 338 2.23 4.37 -8.62
CA ASN A 338 3.51 5.02 -8.28
C ASN A 338 4.05 4.57 -6.92
N GLN A 339 3.18 4.52 -5.90
CA GLN A 339 3.59 4.13 -4.54
C GLN A 339 4.11 2.69 -4.50
N SER A 340 3.33 1.75 -5.05
CA SER A 340 3.70 0.34 -5.15
C SER A 340 5.01 0.13 -5.90
N LEU A 341 5.14 0.76 -7.08
CA LEU A 341 6.36 0.64 -7.86
C LEU A 341 7.57 1.23 -7.13
N SER A 342 7.45 2.43 -6.57
CA SER A 342 8.54 3.06 -5.81
C SER A 342 9.03 2.18 -4.65
N MET A 343 8.11 1.52 -3.95
CA MET A 343 8.45 0.60 -2.86
C MET A 343 9.00 -0.74 -3.35
N SER A 344 8.60 -1.23 -4.52
CA SER A 344 9.24 -2.40 -5.14
C SER A 344 10.73 -2.16 -5.42
N PHE A 345 11.09 -1.00 -5.98
CA PHE A 345 12.50 -0.61 -6.18
C PHE A 345 13.26 -0.55 -4.85
N VAL A 346 12.67 0.08 -3.83
CA VAL A 346 13.25 0.17 -2.48
C VAL A 346 13.47 -1.21 -1.87
N ASN A 347 12.44 -2.05 -1.87
CA ASN A 347 12.46 -3.34 -1.19
C ASN A 347 13.41 -4.34 -1.86
N VAL A 348 13.62 -4.27 -3.18
CA VAL A 348 14.64 -5.09 -3.87
C VAL A 348 16.03 -4.80 -3.33
N VAL A 349 16.38 -3.53 -3.09
CA VAL A 349 17.69 -3.17 -2.52
C VAL A 349 17.75 -3.49 -1.02
N LEU A 350 16.70 -3.16 -0.24
CA LEU A 350 16.66 -3.47 1.20
C LEU A 350 16.82 -4.97 1.46
N ARG A 351 16.23 -5.83 0.64
CA ARG A 351 16.43 -7.30 0.72
C ARG A 351 17.88 -7.72 0.57
N ARG A 352 18.62 -7.08 -0.34
CA ARG A 352 20.04 -7.38 -0.55
C ARG A 352 20.92 -6.86 0.58
N VAL A 353 20.48 -5.82 1.28
CA VAL A 353 21.20 -5.20 2.40
C VAL A 353 20.88 -5.89 3.73
N PHE A 354 19.61 -6.17 4.00
CA PHE A 354 19.09 -6.61 5.30
C PHE A 354 18.37 -7.97 5.29
N GLY A 355 18.22 -8.61 4.11
CA GLY A 355 17.50 -9.87 3.94
C GLY A 355 15.97 -9.74 3.81
N VAL A 356 15.41 -8.56 4.04
CA VAL A 356 13.96 -8.30 3.98
C VAL A 356 13.67 -6.84 3.56
N GLY A 357 12.49 -6.58 3.00
CA GLY A 357 11.98 -5.23 2.77
C GLY A 357 11.21 -4.65 3.96
N MET A 358 10.45 -3.59 3.72
CA MET A 358 9.58 -2.94 4.69
C MET A 358 8.20 -2.57 4.09
N PRO A 359 7.18 -2.33 4.93
CA PRO A 359 5.91 -1.77 4.48
C PRO A 359 6.03 -0.35 3.95
N HIS A 360 5.01 0.09 3.21
CA HIS A 360 4.97 1.45 2.65
C HIS A 360 4.75 2.51 3.75
N LEU A 361 4.09 2.14 4.86
CA LEU A 361 3.70 3.04 5.96
C LEU A 361 3.00 4.31 5.43
N LEU A 362 3.36 5.47 5.99
CA LEU A 362 2.99 6.80 5.50
C LEU A 362 4.11 7.44 4.68
N LEU A 363 5.13 6.67 4.24
CA LEU A 363 6.34 7.24 3.61
C LEU A 363 6.01 8.04 2.35
N ASP A 364 5.00 7.63 1.59
CA ASP A 364 4.53 8.40 0.44
C ASP A 364 3.96 9.76 0.88
N GLN A 365 3.11 9.82 1.90
CA GLN A 365 2.54 11.06 2.41
C GLN A 365 3.61 11.98 3.00
N LEU A 366 4.57 11.40 3.73
CA LEU A 366 5.71 12.12 4.28
C LEU A 366 6.58 12.71 3.17
N ALA A 367 6.88 11.96 2.11
CA ALA A 367 7.66 12.44 0.97
C ALA A 367 7.02 13.65 0.27
N LEU A 368 5.68 13.73 0.27
CA LEU A 368 4.96 14.85 -0.35
C LEU A 368 4.99 16.14 0.47
N ARG A 369 5.25 16.08 1.78
CA ARG A 369 5.23 17.25 2.69
C ARG A 369 6.61 17.66 3.19
N PHE A 370 7.48 16.71 3.47
CA PHE A 370 8.78 16.95 4.08
C PHE A 370 9.85 17.26 3.03
N ASP A 371 10.82 18.10 3.42
CA ASP A 371 12.02 18.32 2.61
C ASP A 371 12.87 17.04 2.51
N PRO A 372 13.81 16.97 1.55
CA PRO A 372 14.61 15.76 1.33
C PRO A 372 15.40 15.30 2.56
N ARG A 373 15.98 16.21 3.35
CA ARG A 373 16.83 15.86 4.50
C ARG A 373 15.99 15.34 5.67
N ALA A 374 14.89 16.02 5.93
CA ALA A 374 13.92 15.61 6.93
C ALA A 374 13.31 14.24 6.57
N TYR A 375 12.97 14.05 5.30
CA TYR A 375 12.48 12.78 4.79
C TYR A 375 13.52 11.65 4.88
N GLU A 376 14.79 11.91 4.53
CA GLU A 376 15.88 10.95 4.72
C GLU A 376 15.96 10.43 6.16
N SER A 377 15.77 11.33 7.14
CA SER A 377 15.78 10.98 8.57
C SER A 377 14.57 10.11 8.95
N LEU A 378 13.36 10.47 8.51
CA LEU A 378 12.14 9.69 8.75
C LEU A 378 12.20 8.31 8.09
N PHE A 379 12.74 8.24 6.87
CA PHE A 379 12.91 6.98 6.14
C PHE A 379 13.91 6.05 6.84
N ALA A 380 15.03 6.59 7.35
CA ALA A 380 15.98 5.81 8.14
C ALA A 380 15.34 5.25 9.42
N ARG A 381 14.51 6.04 10.12
CA ARG A 381 13.73 5.56 11.27
C ARG A 381 12.78 4.43 10.88
N ALA A 382 12.10 4.56 9.73
CA ALA A 382 11.19 3.54 9.23
C ALA A 382 11.94 2.23 8.94
N VAL A 383 13.10 2.30 8.29
CA VAL A 383 13.95 1.13 8.05
C VAL A 383 14.32 0.46 9.37
N ARG A 384 14.82 1.20 10.37
CA ARG A 384 15.19 0.63 11.67
C ARG A 384 14.04 -0.04 12.41
N ALA A 385 12.85 0.57 12.38
CA ALA A 385 11.70 0.07 13.13
C ALA A 385 10.99 -1.10 12.43
N TRP A 386 11.02 -1.16 11.10
CA TRP A 386 10.15 -2.06 10.32
C TRP A 386 10.88 -3.09 9.45
N VAL A 387 12.19 -2.93 9.19
CA VAL A 387 13.00 -3.98 8.57
C VAL A 387 13.39 -4.97 9.66
N ALA A 388 12.62 -6.05 9.78
CA ALA A 388 12.86 -7.07 10.80
C ALA A 388 13.05 -8.45 10.17
N PRO A 389 14.21 -9.11 10.36
CA PRO A 389 14.54 -10.37 9.71
C PRO A 389 13.87 -11.54 10.46
N TRP A 390 12.56 -11.66 10.36
CA TRP A 390 11.83 -12.79 10.96
C TRP A 390 11.80 -13.98 9.99
N PRO A 391 12.34 -15.14 10.40
CA PRO A 391 12.61 -16.26 9.48
C PRO A 391 11.33 -16.94 8.98
N ALA A 392 10.29 -17.05 9.80
CA ALA A 392 9.03 -17.69 9.43
C ALA A 392 7.94 -16.65 9.09
N ALA A 393 7.20 -16.88 7.99
CA ALA A 393 6.12 -16.00 7.54
C ALA A 393 5.01 -15.82 8.60
N SER A 394 4.64 -16.89 9.31
CA SER A 394 3.64 -16.85 10.38
C SER A 394 4.07 -16.01 11.58
N SER A 395 5.33 -16.16 12.04
CA SER A 395 5.91 -15.36 13.12
C SER A 395 6.01 -13.89 12.73
N ARG A 396 6.42 -13.64 11.48
CA ARG A 396 6.47 -12.30 10.87
C ARG A 396 5.10 -11.63 10.88
N LEU A 397 4.08 -12.29 10.34
CA LEU A 397 2.72 -11.76 10.31
C LEU A 397 2.19 -11.43 11.72
N ARG A 398 2.34 -12.36 12.67
CA ARG A 398 1.90 -12.15 14.07
C ARG A 398 2.57 -10.93 14.67
N ARG A 399 3.90 -10.80 14.50
CA ARG A 399 4.65 -9.67 15.04
C ARG A 399 4.23 -8.37 14.38
N LEU A 400 4.04 -8.34 13.07
CA LEU A 400 3.58 -7.16 12.33
C LEU A 400 2.20 -6.69 12.75
N MET A 401 1.24 -7.62 12.93
CA MET A 401 -0.09 -7.29 13.42
C MET A 401 -0.02 -6.65 14.81
N HIS A 402 0.84 -7.17 15.69
CA HIS A 402 1.07 -6.57 17.00
C HIS A 402 1.72 -5.18 16.91
N LEU A 403 2.74 -5.00 16.06
CA LEU A 403 3.36 -3.68 15.84
C LEU A 403 2.35 -2.66 15.28
N ARG A 404 1.46 -3.08 14.37
CA ARG A 404 0.37 -2.24 13.86
C ARG A 404 -0.58 -1.83 14.99
N GLN A 405 -1.01 -2.77 15.83
CA GLN A 405 -1.86 -2.46 16.99
C GLN A 405 -1.21 -1.47 17.94
N GLU A 406 0.09 -1.61 18.21
CA GLU A 406 0.84 -0.65 19.02
C GLU A 406 0.90 0.73 18.37
N LEU A 407 1.20 0.80 17.07
CA LEU A 407 1.20 2.04 16.28
C LEU A 407 -0.18 2.71 16.31
N ASP A 408 -1.24 1.98 15.97
CA ASP A 408 -2.60 2.50 15.87
C ASP A 408 -3.08 3.03 17.21
N ARG A 409 -2.80 2.31 18.31
CA ARG A 409 -3.07 2.76 19.68
C ARG A 409 -2.34 4.06 19.99
N PHE A 410 -1.05 4.11 19.72
CA PHE A 410 -0.20 5.26 20.05
C PHE A 410 -0.60 6.52 19.27
N VAL A 411 -0.78 6.39 17.96
CA VAL A 411 -1.24 7.50 17.10
C VAL A 411 -2.63 7.98 17.51
N SER A 412 -3.52 7.06 17.91
CA SER A 412 -4.85 7.44 18.43
C SER A 412 -4.77 8.23 19.73
N GLN A 413 -3.86 7.88 20.65
CA GLN A 413 -3.64 8.64 21.88
C GLN A 413 -3.08 10.05 21.60
N ILE A 414 -2.15 10.18 20.64
CA ILE A 414 -1.68 11.50 20.20
C ILE A 414 -2.82 12.32 19.60
N ALA A 415 -3.62 11.72 18.71
CA ALA A 415 -4.74 12.40 18.07
C ALA A 415 -5.82 12.83 19.08
N ALA A 416 -6.02 12.06 20.14
CA ALA A 416 -6.95 12.35 21.23
C ALA A 416 -6.37 13.30 22.31
N SER A 417 -5.09 13.66 22.22
CA SER A 417 -4.44 14.54 23.19
C SER A 417 -5.04 15.95 23.13
N PRO A 418 -5.46 16.55 24.27
CA PRO A 418 -5.99 17.91 24.34
C PRO A 418 -5.01 18.99 23.88
N SER A 419 -3.70 18.73 23.99
CA SER A 419 -2.67 19.71 23.69
C SER A 419 -1.38 19.06 23.19
N LEU A 420 -0.52 19.87 22.56
CA LEU A 420 0.82 19.44 22.15
C LEU A 420 1.72 19.09 23.35
N VAL A 421 1.51 19.72 24.50
CA VAL A 421 2.28 19.43 25.73
C VAL A 421 1.99 18.02 26.20
N GLU A 422 0.72 17.62 26.24
CA GLU A 422 0.31 16.25 26.60
C GLU A 422 0.77 15.24 25.55
N ALA A 423 0.65 15.57 24.26
CA ALA A 423 1.16 14.71 23.19
C ALA A 423 2.68 14.49 23.29
N ARG A 424 3.46 15.50 23.70
CA ARG A 424 4.90 15.36 23.96
C ARG A 424 5.19 14.50 25.19
N ALA A 425 4.38 14.63 26.25
CA ALA A 425 4.52 13.80 27.44
C ALA A 425 4.38 12.31 27.12
N LEU A 426 3.46 11.95 26.20
CA LEU A 426 3.31 10.57 25.71
C LEU A 426 4.58 10.00 25.08
N LEU A 427 5.37 10.82 24.36
CA LEU A 427 6.63 10.39 23.75
C LEU A 427 7.66 9.95 24.80
N ALA A 428 7.66 10.60 25.96
CA ALA A 428 8.58 10.27 27.05
C ALA A 428 8.20 8.96 27.76
N THR A 429 6.91 8.60 27.78
CA THR A 429 6.41 7.43 28.51
C THR A 429 6.22 6.18 27.63
N GLU A 430 5.99 6.35 26.33
CA GLU A 430 5.64 5.25 25.41
C GLU A 430 6.66 5.08 24.27
N ARG A 431 7.90 4.71 24.64
CA ARG A 431 9.02 4.61 23.69
C ARG A 431 8.76 3.71 22.47
N SER A 432 8.17 2.52 22.67
CA SER A 432 7.86 1.58 21.56
C SER A 432 6.93 2.23 20.52
N GLY A 433 5.85 2.86 21.00
CA GLY A 433 4.89 3.56 20.15
C GLY A 433 5.55 4.71 19.37
N ALA A 434 6.39 5.50 20.05
CA ALA A 434 7.11 6.60 19.43
C ALA A 434 8.09 6.12 18.33
N GLU A 435 8.83 5.03 18.56
CA GLU A 435 9.73 4.44 17.56
C GLU A 435 8.95 3.93 16.34
N LEU A 436 7.86 3.18 16.55
CA LEU A 436 7.01 2.67 15.47
C LEU A 436 6.35 3.79 14.66
N SER A 437 5.99 4.89 15.31
CA SER A 437 5.40 6.09 14.69
C SER A 437 6.43 7.07 14.14
N LEU A 438 7.71 6.67 14.04
CA LEU A 438 8.82 7.48 13.52
C LEU A 438 9.15 8.75 14.31
N LEU A 439 8.59 8.89 15.52
CA LEU A 439 8.86 9.97 16.46
C LEU A 439 10.04 9.65 17.39
N GLY A 440 10.47 8.38 17.46
CA GLY A 440 11.69 7.95 18.13
C GLY A 440 12.93 8.46 17.39
N GLY A 441 13.63 9.43 17.99
CA GLY A 441 14.94 9.90 17.52
C GLY A 441 16.08 9.08 18.08
N ASP A 442 17.25 9.17 17.44
CA ASP A 442 18.51 8.71 18.01
C ASP A 442 18.87 9.69 19.14
N SER A 443 18.39 9.42 20.35
CA SER A 443 18.82 10.11 21.57
C SER A 443 20.25 9.74 21.92
#